data_AF-A0A4U1CFN1-F1
#
_entry.id   AF-A0A4U1CFN1-F1
#
_cell.length_a   1.000
_cell.length_b   1.000
_cell.length_c   1.000
_cell.angle_alpha   90.00
_cell.angle_beta   90.00
_cell.angle_gamma   90.00
#
_symmetry.space_group_name_H-M   'P 1'
#
loop_
_entity.id
_entity.type
_entity.pdbx_description
1 polymer ?
#
loop_
_entity_poly.entity_id
_entity_poly.type
_entity_poly.pdbx_seq_one_letter_code
_entity_poly.pdbx_strand_id
1 'polypeptide(L)'
;MLNRTNNNNQKMNAQKWYFLCLTLLSIVFFSCKKSEKLQDDPYAGGKEALGIRFADATPKPAFGITGAEVIYQISGLLPFKDKMKFYLNETEATVLEVTDKSIKIKVPENASSGGVTIVIDGQIFFGPEFTVSGKAGIDPTFKTIVGTNRVINQIMPLQNGNFIFVGGFTDFDKGATTKKPINYIVSTTSDGTYLPSFSTGAGANGTLASMVKLPNGQFMVGGSFTAYNKRKSIGGITRLNSNGSLDSTIVEVVNLTPLEPKNSYDTLAAFNGSVTGSVRKIFSYNDKIIAVGSFNNYGEYFYERSTRDNKVIGYTKMTNVLRLKSNGKLDSTYNFNTATNMSYEGGNGAINDAFMQADGKIILVGSFSRYNATTANYIVRLDNNGVIDPTFQVGTGADAAITNIRYNTATQKFMVSGAFKNFNGKPANGLVMLNNDGSVDQSFVMGSLEGGSVGFSAQLSSGLILVTGSFTKYNTAVRQGFMILNSDGTLAAGYNNTGMFQGVVSDIYETKSALGFPAVLMVGNISKFDNKTVGNIVRVILRP
;
A
#
# COMPACT_ATOMS: atom_id res chain seq x y z
N MET A 1 15.66 -34.30 63.27
CA MET A 1 17.00 -33.87 63.76
C MET A 1 17.45 -32.76 62.83
N LEU A 2 17.37 -31.48 63.24
CA LEU A 2 18.32 -30.73 64.10
C LEU A 2 19.54 -30.20 63.33
N ASN A 3 19.58 -28.86 63.11
CA ASN A 3 20.76 -27.97 62.99
C ASN A 3 21.86 -28.33 61.95
N ARG A 4 22.64 -27.44 61.32
CA ARG A 4 22.88 -25.97 61.32
C ARG A 4 23.71 -25.71 60.03
N THR A 5 23.80 -24.55 59.38
CA THR A 5 23.31 -23.17 59.61
C THR A 5 23.11 -22.50 58.23
N ASN A 6 22.44 -21.34 58.17
CA ASN A 6 22.47 -20.44 57.01
C ASN A 6 22.57 -18.99 57.56
N ASN A 7 23.56 -18.19 57.16
CA ASN A 7 23.57 -16.75 57.48
C ASN A 7 24.63 -15.95 56.71
N ASN A 8 24.39 -14.64 56.62
CA ASN A 8 25.28 -13.56 56.17
C ASN A 8 25.53 -13.42 54.66
N ASN A 9 24.62 -12.70 53.98
CA ASN A 9 25.01 -11.63 53.05
C ASN A 9 23.93 -10.55 52.94
N GLN A 10 23.70 -9.82 54.04
CA GLN A 10 23.04 -8.51 54.03
C GLN A 10 23.82 -7.52 54.90
N LYS A 11 24.67 -6.72 54.26
CA LYS A 11 25.19 -5.41 54.71
C LYS A 11 26.17 -4.87 53.66
N MET A 12 25.74 -3.89 52.86
CA MET A 12 26.55 -2.82 52.23
C MET A 12 25.82 -2.25 50.99
N ASN A 13 25.20 -1.07 51.12
CA ASN A 13 25.24 0.01 50.11
C ASN A 13 24.56 1.33 50.57
N ALA A 14 24.63 1.66 51.86
CA ALA A 14 24.16 2.94 52.40
C ALA A 14 25.16 4.11 52.19
N GLN A 15 25.99 4.07 51.13
CA GLN A 15 27.14 4.97 50.94
C GLN A 15 27.28 5.58 49.53
N LYS A 16 26.28 5.41 48.64
CA LYS A 16 26.29 6.02 47.29
C LYS A 16 25.28 7.15 47.05
N TRP A 17 24.63 7.65 48.10
CA TRP A 17 23.66 8.76 48.02
C TRP A 17 24.13 10.07 48.69
N TYR A 18 25.36 10.10 49.22
CA TYR A 18 25.92 11.29 49.90
C TYR A 18 26.92 12.11 49.07
N PHE A 19 27.21 11.70 47.83
CA PHE A 19 28.19 12.36 46.95
C PHE A 19 27.58 13.11 45.74
N LEU A 20 26.26 13.30 45.73
CA LEU A 20 25.55 14.04 44.66
C LEU A 20 24.81 15.31 45.14
N CYS A 21 24.93 15.66 46.42
CA CYS A 21 24.26 16.83 47.04
C CYS A 21 25.24 17.90 47.54
N LEU A 22 26.51 17.86 47.11
CA LEU A 22 27.58 18.76 47.60
C LEU A 22 28.40 19.42 46.47
N THR A 23 27.84 19.47 45.26
CA THR A 23 28.36 20.22 44.10
C THR A 23 27.38 21.28 43.62
N LEU A 24 26.56 21.82 44.54
CA LEU A 24 25.43 22.70 44.22
C LEU A 24 25.25 23.83 45.24
N LEU A 25 26.35 24.37 45.79
CA LEU A 25 26.34 25.66 46.50
C LEU A 25 27.75 26.29 46.69
N SER A 26 28.38 26.78 45.63
CA SER A 26 29.44 27.81 45.76
C SER A 26 29.86 28.42 44.42
N ILE A 27 29.72 29.76 44.36
CA ILE A 27 30.44 30.79 43.59
C ILE A 27 29.42 31.82 43.13
N VAL A 28 29.39 32.95 43.83
CA VAL A 28 28.69 34.18 43.45
C VAL A 28 29.71 35.30 43.47
N PHE A 29 29.59 36.24 42.54
CA PHE A 29 30.38 37.47 42.40
C PHE A 29 31.86 37.34 42.01
N PHE A 30 32.13 37.50 40.71
CA PHE A 30 32.86 38.67 40.25
C PHE A 30 32.18 39.21 38.97
N SER A 31 32.12 40.54 38.82
CA SER A 31 31.29 41.24 37.83
C SER A 31 32.09 42.30 37.08
N CYS A 32 31.63 42.66 35.86
CA CYS A 32 32.03 43.83 35.05
C CYS A 32 33.49 43.82 34.50
N LYS A 33 33.79 43.77 33.19
CA LYS A 33 33.11 44.38 32.02
C LYS A 33 33.61 43.78 30.68
N LYS A 34 32.70 43.44 29.77
CA LYS A 34 32.71 43.96 28.39
C LYS A 34 31.32 43.77 27.77
N SER A 35 30.70 44.85 27.29
CA SER A 35 29.39 44.78 26.65
C SER A 35 29.54 44.44 25.18
N GLU A 36 29.39 43.17 24.82
CA GLU A 36 28.92 42.84 23.47
C GLU A 36 27.43 43.17 23.43
N LYS A 37 27.01 43.91 22.40
CA LYS A 37 25.59 44.19 22.20
C LYS A 37 24.88 42.85 22.03
N LEU A 38 23.80 42.65 22.78
CA LEU A 38 22.82 41.62 22.44
C LEU A 38 22.46 41.81 20.97
N GLN A 39 22.56 40.73 20.21
CA GLN A 39 22.08 40.63 18.85
C GLN A 39 20.61 41.10 18.83
N ASP A 40 20.26 42.00 17.90
CA ASP A 40 18.89 42.53 17.80
C ASP A 40 17.91 41.35 17.75
N ASP A 41 16.85 41.42 18.57
CA ASP A 41 15.87 40.34 18.68
C ASP A 41 15.28 40.05 17.28
N PRO A 42 15.47 38.83 16.72
CA PRO A 42 14.99 38.50 15.39
C PRO A 42 13.44 38.49 15.29
N TYR A 43 12.73 38.68 16.41
CA TYR A 43 11.28 38.83 16.48
C TYR A 43 10.82 40.26 16.84
N ALA A 44 11.74 41.21 16.99
CA ALA A 44 11.40 42.63 17.17
C ALA A 44 10.66 43.17 15.94
N GLY A 45 9.37 43.45 16.09
CA GLY A 45 8.47 43.85 15.00
C GLY A 45 7.34 42.87 14.68
N GLY A 46 7.19 41.79 15.46
CA GLY A 46 5.98 40.96 15.42
C GLY A 46 4.70 41.78 15.58
N LYS A 47 3.70 41.55 14.72
CA LYS A 47 2.41 42.26 14.77
C LYS A 47 1.67 41.93 16.07
N GLU A 48 0.97 42.92 16.63
CA GLU A 48 0.15 42.74 17.81
C GLU A 48 -0.94 41.68 17.57
N ALA A 49 -1.14 40.80 18.56
CA ALA A 49 -2.06 39.68 18.46
C ALA A 49 -3.51 40.19 18.51
N LEU A 50 -4.28 39.96 17.45
CA LEU A 50 -5.63 40.54 17.25
C LEU A 50 -6.73 40.03 18.23
N GLY A 51 -6.37 39.23 19.25
CA GLY A 51 -7.31 38.70 20.25
C GLY A 51 -8.29 37.64 19.73
N ILE A 52 -8.28 37.32 18.45
CA ILE A 52 -9.22 36.38 17.80
C ILE A 52 -8.97 34.95 18.27
N ARG A 53 -10.04 34.27 18.71
CA ARG A 53 -9.97 32.87 19.19
C ARG A 53 -11.22 32.10 18.80
N PHE A 54 -11.05 30.97 18.10
CA PHE A 54 -12.10 29.97 17.99
C PHE A 54 -12.38 29.38 19.38
N ALA A 55 -13.65 29.06 19.66
CA ALA A 55 -14.01 28.28 20.83
C ALA A 55 -13.62 26.80 20.63
N ASP A 56 -13.37 26.09 21.73
CA ASP A 56 -13.22 24.63 21.72
C ASP A 56 -14.60 23.96 21.61
N ALA A 57 -15.20 24.10 20.43
CA ALA A 57 -16.54 23.64 20.11
C ALA A 57 -16.66 23.25 18.64
N THR A 58 -17.32 22.13 18.37
CA THR A 58 -17.64 21.69 17.01
C THR A 58 -18.50 22.72 16.28
N PRO A 59 -18.24 23.00 14.98
CA PRO A 59 -19.15 23.81 14.17
C PRO A 59 -20.57 23.25 14.13
N LYS A 60 -21.53 24.11 13.79
CA LYS A 60 -22.95 23.75 13.67
C LYS A 60 -23.45 24.03 12.24
N PRO A 61 -23.81 23.00 11.46
CA PRO A 61 -23.66 21.56 11.74
C PRO A 61 -22.17 21.12 11.77
N ALA A 62 -21.89 19.93 12.30
CA ALA A 62 -20.54 19.36 12.39
C ALA A 62 -20.00 18.85 11.03
N PHE A 63 -20.90 18.63 10.08
CA PHE A 63 -20.63 18.20 8.71
C PHE A 63 -21.71 18.76 7.80
N GLY A 64 -21.44 18.86 6.50
CA GLY A 64 -22.40 19.37 5.53
C GLY A 64 -21.91 19.27 4.10
N ILE A 65 -22.79 19.55 3.14
CA ILE A 65 -22.47 19.56 1.71
C ILE A 65 -21.93 20.94 1.28
N THR A 66 -21.32 21.02 0.10
CA THR A 66 -21.07 22.29 -0.60
C THR A 66 -22.33 23.16 -0.63
N GLY A 67 -22.18 24.46 -0.39
CA GLY A 67 -23.27 25.43 -0.35
C GLY A 67 -24.07 25.48 0.95
N ALA A 68 -23.87 24.55 1.89
CA ALA A 68 -24.52 24.60 3.21
C ALA A 68 -24.01 25.77 4.06
N GLU A 69 -24.85 26.27 4.97
CA GLU A 69 -24.45 27.24 5.99
C GLU A 69 -23.85 26.54 7.21
N VAL A 70 -22.75 27.08 7.74
CA VAL A 70 -22.04 26.54 8.91
C VAL A 70 -21.67 27.66 9.86
N ILE A 71 -21.98 27.49 11.14
CA ILE A 71 -21.68 28.44 12.21
C ILE A 71 -20.52 27.91 13.04
N TYR A 72 -19.45 28.70 13.16
CA TYR A 72 -18.33 28.49 14.08
C TYR A 72 -18.48 29.44 15.26
N GLN A 73 -18.14 28.97 16.47
CA GLN A 73 -18.04 29.83 17.65
C GLN A 73 -16.64 30.45 17.70
N ILE A 74 -16.59 31.78 17.77
CA ILE A 74 -15.34 32.56 17.70
C ILE A 74 -15.54 33.90 18.41
N SER A 75 -14.51 34.39 19.12
CA SER A 75 -14.51 35.70 19.77
C SER A 75 -13.48 36.64 19.15
N GLY A 76 -13.67 37.96 19.34
CA GLY A 76 -12.75 39.01 18.91
C GLY A 76 -12.79 39.37 17.42
N LEU A 77 -13.68 38.76 16.63
CA LEU A 77 -13.67 38.88 15.17
C LEU A 77 -14.38 40.14 14.62
N LEU A 78 -15.39 40.65 15.33
CA LEU A 78 -16.25 41.72 14.82
C LEU A 78 -15.51 42.99 14.35
N PRO A 79 -14.43 43.48 15.00
CA PRO A 79 -13.65 44.63 14.52
C PRO A 79 -12.95 44.42 13.17
N PHE A 80 -12.81 43.18 12.71
CA PHE A 80 -12.04 42.79 11.53
C PHE A 80 -12.91 42.25 10.38
N LYS A 81 -14.25 42.27 10.55
CA LYS A 81 -15.22 41.64 9.65
C LYS A 81 -15.05 42.01 8.15
N ASP A 82 -14.62 43.24 7.85
CA ASP A 82 -14.50 43.78 6.48
C ASP A 82 -13.09 43.59 5.88
N LYS A 83 -12.12 43.07 6.67
CA LYS A 83 -10.73 42.84 6.26
C LYS A 83 -10.35 41.36 6.17
N MET A 84 -11.17 40.49 6.74
CA MET A 84 -10.84 39.08 6.92
C MET A 84 -11.20 38.25 5.68
N LYS A 85 -10.43 37.19 5.46
CA LYS A 85 -10.81 36.07 4.60
C LYS A 85 -10.94 34.80 5.42
N PHE A 86 -11.97 34.01 5.15
CA PHE A 86 -12.18 32.70 5.75
C PHE A 86 -11.90 31.61 4.72
N TYR A 87 -11.17 30.57 5.10
CA TYR A 87 -10.87 29.43 4.24
C TYR A 87 -11.29 28.13 4.92
N LEU A 88 -11.91 27.23 4.17
CA LEU A 88 -12.10 25.83 4.53
C LEU A 88 -11.15 24.98 3.70
N ASN A 89 -10.17 24.34 4.35
CA ASN A 89 -9.10 23.58 3.71
C ASN A 89 -8.51 24.30 2.48
N GLU A 90 -7.93 25.49 2.74
CA GLU A 90 -7.36 26.42 1.74
C GLU A 90 -8.32 26.98 0.68
N THR A 91 -9.61 26.60 0.69
CA THR A 91 -10.62 27.11 -0.25
C THR A 91 -11.41 28.27 0.37
N GLU A 92 -11.40 29.45 -0.26
CA GLU A 92 -12.04 30.66 0.28
C GLU A 92 -13.56 30.49 0.37
N ALA A 93 -14.13 30.79 1.55
CA ALA A 93 -15.54 30.64 1.85
C ALA A 93 -16.26 31.99 1.93
N THR A 94 -17.48 32.05 1.40
CA THR A 94 -18.33 33.23 1.54
C THR A 94 -18.75 33.38 3.01
N VAL A 95 -18.36 34.49 3.63
CA VAL A 95 -18.86 34.87 4.96
C VAL A 95 -20.26 35.46 4.81
N LEU A 96 -21.21 34.94 5.60
CA LEU A 96 -22.62 35.35 5.57
C LEU A 96 -22.98 36.25 6.74
N GLU A 97 -22.40 36.01 7.92
CA GLU A 97 -22.72 36.72 9.16
C GLU A 97 -21.53 36.71 10.10
N VAL A 98 -21.31 37.81 10.83
CA VAL A 98 -20.26 37.96 11.85
C VAL A 98 -20.87 38.60 13.08
N THR A 99 -20.65 37.99 14.24
CA THR A 99 -21.05 38.53 15.55
C THR A 99 -19.84 38.50 16.50
N ASP A 100 -19.99 39.03 17.72
CA ASP A 100 -18.95 38.94 18.76
C ASP A 100 -18.65 37.51 19.23
N LYS A 101 -19.51 36.53 18.89
CA LYS A 101 -19.44 35.14 19.39
C LYS A 101 -19.48 34.08 18.30
N SER A 102 -19.69 34.47 17.04
CA SER A 102 -19.84 33.52 15.93
C SER A 102 -19.47 34.12 14.57
N ILE A 103 -19.10 33.23 13.66
CA ILE A 103 -19.06 33.50 12.23
C ILE A 103 -19.90 32.42 11.51
N LYS A 104 -20.73 32.86 10.57
CA LYS A 104 -21.47 31.99 9.66
C LYS A 104 -20.84 32.07 8.28
N ILE A 105 -20.53 30.91 7.70
CA ILE A 105 -19.98 30.80 6.35
C ILE A 105 -20.86 29.90 5.48
N LYS A 106 -20.74 30.07 4.16
CA LYS A 106 -21.24 29.13 3.16
C LYS A 106 -20.10 28.20 2.75
N VAL A 107 -20.30 26.89 2.81
CA VAL A 107 -19.29 25.90 2.40
C VAL A 107 -18.94 26.12 0.91
N PRO A 108 -17.67 26.34 0.54
CA PRO A 108 -17.30 26.62 -0.84
C PRO A 108 -17.61 25.48 -1.81
N GLU A 109 -17.67 25.81 -3.09
CA GLU A 109 -17.60 24.81 -4.16
C GLU A 109 -16.23 24.13 -4.18
N ASN A 110 -16.19 22.85 -4.53
CA ASN A 110 -14.99 22.01 -4.61
C ASN A 110 -14.18 21.81 -3.31
N ALA A 111 -14.61 22.40 -2.19
CA ALA A 111 -13.98 22.27 -0.89
C ALA A 111 -13.94 20.81 -0.39
N SER A 112 -12.84 20.46 0.27
CA SER A 112 -12.59 19.15 0.86
C SER A 112 -12.58 19.23 2.39
N SER A 113 -12.92 18.13 3.09
CA SER A 113 -12.86 18.07 4.56
C SER A 113 -11.50 18.53 5.10
N GLY A 114 -11.49 19.33 6.16
CA GLY A 114 -10.25 19.86 6.74
C GLY A 114 -10.47 20.96 7.76
N GLY A 115 -9.36 21.50 8.27
CA GLY A 115 -9.35 22.64 9.17
C GLY A 115 -9.81 23.93 8.48
N VAL A 116 -10.27 24.89 9.28
CA VAL A 116 -10.54 26.26 8.82
C VAL A 116 -9.44 27.22 9.24
N THR A 117 -9.23 28.25 8.44
CA THR A 117 -8.34 29.38 8.78
C THR A 117 -9.02 30.71 8.51
N ILE A 118 -8.69 31.70 9.33
CA ILE A 118 -9.00 33.11 9.08
C ILE A 118 -7.70 33.84 8.84
N VAL A 119 -7.66 34.66 7.79
CA VAL A 119 -6.51 35.51 7.44
C VAL A 119 -6.92 36.98 7.54
N ILE A 120 -6.22 37.75 8.37
CA ILE A 120 -6.42 39.20 8.56
C ILE A 120 -5.05 39.88 8.57
N ASP A 121 -4.83 40.83 7.66
CA ASP A 121 -3.58 41.60 7.55
C ASP A 121 -2.31 40.72 7.59
N GLY A 122 -2.39 39.48 7.07
CA GLY A 122 -1.31 38.49 7.05
C GLY A 122 -1.14 37.62 8.31
N GLN A 123 -1.93 37.84 9.37
CA GLN A 123 -2.02 36.92 10.52
C GLN A 123 -2.99 35.78 10.21
N ILE A 124 -2.66 34.56 10.65
CA ILE A 124 -3.47 33.35 10.40
C ILE A 124 -3.99 32.78 11.74
N PHE A 125 -5.30 32.56 11.82
CA PHE A 125 -5.97 31.98 12.98
C PHE A 125 -6.59 30.62 12.59
N PHE A 126 -6.14 29.54 13.23
CA PHE A 126 -6.62 28.18 12.97
C PHE A 126 -7.87 27.86 13.80
N GLY A 127 -8.85 27.21 13.18
CA GLY A 127 -10.08 26.74 13.82
C GLY A 127 -10.30 25.24 13.68
N PRO A 128 -11.44 24.71 14.18
CA PRO A 128 -11.74 23.28 14.17
C PRO A 128 -11.94 22.73 12.76
N GLU A 129 -11.82 21.40 12.61
CA GLU A 129 -12.12 20.73 11.35
C GLU A 129 -13.62 20.70 11.03
N PHE A 130 -13.94 20.66 9.74
CA PHE A 130 -15.27 20.41 9.21
C PHE A 130 -15.24 19.32 8.14
N THR A 131 -16.19 18.39 8.19
CA THR A 131 -16.32 17.31 7.20
C THR A 131 -17.23 17.74 6.06
N VAL A 132 -16.70 17.80 4.83
CA VAL A 132 -17.49 18.09 3.64
C VAL A 132 -18.04 16.78 3.07
N SER A 133 -19.35 16.61 3.16
CA SER A 133 -20.04 15.42 2.65
C SER A 133 -20.14 15.46 1.13
N GLY A 134 -19.70 14.36 0.49
CA GLY A 134 -19.80 14.17 -0.95
C GLY A 134 -20.31 12.78 -1.33
N LYS A 135 -20.24 12.48 -2.63
CA LYS A 135 -20.54 11.16 -3.19
C LYS A 135 -19.52 10.11 -2.77
N ALA A 136 -18.24 10.49 -2.67
CA ALA A 136 -17.20 9.65 -2.07
C ALA A 136 -17.18 9.77 -0.54
N GLY A 137 -16.84 8.70 0.17
CA GLY A 137 -16.54 8.73 1.60
C GLY A 137 -16.34 7.34 2.20
N ILE A 138 -15.82 7.26 3.43
CA ILE A 138 -15.65 5.98 4.15
C ILE A 138 -17.01 5.28 4.30
N ASP A 139 -17.02 3.96 4.09
CA ASP A 139 -18.16 3.10 4.37
C ASP A 139 -18.23 2.76 5.88
N PRO A 140 -19.21 3.29 6.63
CA PRO A 140 -19.37 2.98 8.06
C PRO A 140 -19.85 1.55 8.32
N THR A 141 -20.22 0.79 7.27
CA THR A 141 -20.69 -0.60 7.36
C THR A 141 -19.59 -1.62 7.12
N PHE A 142 -18.35 -1.19 6.85
CA PHE A 142 -17.18 -2.05 6.86
C PHE A 142 -16.65 -2.17 8.30
N LYS A 143 -16.58 -3.39 8.82
CA LYS A 143 -16.41 -3.69 10.26
C LYS A 143 -14.97 -3.72 10.75
N THR A 144 -13.98 -3.65 9.85
CA THR A 144 -12.57 -3.60 10.24
C THR A 144 -12.27 -2.29 10.98
N ILE A 145 -11.69 -2.38 12.18
CA ILE A 145 -11.54 -1.22 13.10
C ILE A 145 -10.10 -0.72 13.15
N VAL A 146 -9.15 -1.65 13.37
CA VAL A 146 -7.72 -1.38 13.47
C VAL A 146 -6.99 -1.86 12.22
N GLY A 147 -7.55 -2.83 11.49
CA GLY A 147 -6.95 -3.41 10.29
C GLY A 147 -5.62 -4.10 10.59
N THR A 148 -4.66 -4.01 9.68
CA THR A 148 -3.37 -4.72 9.82
C THR A 148 -2.26 -3.85 10.38
N ASN A 149 -1.30 -4.47 11.07
CA ASN A 149 -0.14 -3.77 11.63
C ASN A 149 0.94 -3.36 10.59
N ARG A 150 0.84 -3.86 9.35
CA ARG A 150 1.73 -3.57 8.21
C ARG A 150 0.97 -3.73 6.89
N VAL A 151 1.65 -3.39 5.79
CA VAL A 151 1.16 -3.43 4.41
C VAL A 151 0.40 -4.71 4.04
N ILE A 152 -0.76 -4.53 3.39
CA ILE A 152 -1.45 -5.56 2.61
C ILE A 152 -1.04 -5.39 1.14
N ASN A 153 -0.56 -6.45 0.50
CA ASN A 153 -0.02 -6.41 -0.87
C ASN A 153 -1.06 -6.78 -1.95
N GLN A 154 -2.04 -7.64 -1.64
CA GLN A 154 -3.08 -8.07 -2.59
C GLN A 154 -4.41 -8.39 -1.88
N ILE A 155 -5.52 -8.07 -2.54
CA ILE A 155 -6.87 -8.57 -2.27
C ILE A 155 -7.12 -9.78 -3.17
N MET A 156 -7.44 -10.94 -2.61
CA MET A 156 -8.00 -12.06 -3.35
C MET A 156 -9.49 -12.21 -3.02
N PRO A 157 -10.41 -11.80 -3.92
CA PRO A 157 -11.84 -12.03 -3.75
C PRO A 157 -12.18 -13.52 -3.90
N LEU A 158 -13.16 -13.97 -3.13
CA LEU A 158 -13.72 -15.32 -3.19
C LEU A 158 -15.12 -15.27 -3.82
N GLN A 159 -15.55 -16.37 -4.45
CA GLN A 159 -16.84 -16.48 -5.15
C GLN A 159 -18.07 -16.24 -4.25
N ASN A 160 -17.93 -16.41 -2.93
CA ASN A 160 -18.97 -16.10 -1.94
C ASN A 160 -18.94 -14.64 -1.44
N GLY A 161 -18.15 -13.76 -2.07
CA GLY A 161 -18.00 -12.35 -1.70
C GLY A 161 -17.02 -12.08 -0.55
N ASN A 162 -16.47 -13.12 0.08
CA ASN A 162 -15.43 -12.98 1.11
C ASN A 162 -14.08 -12.59 0.50
N PHE A 163 -13.14 -12.19 1.35
CA PHE A 163 -11.79 -11.82 0.94
C PHE A 163 -10.74 -12.68 1.63
N ILE A 164 -9.61 -12.87 0.95
CA ILE A 164 -8.34 -13.21 1.57
C ILE A 164 -7.36 -12.08 1.25
N PHE A 165 -6.71 -11.56 2.28
CA PHE A 165 -5.64 -10.56 2.14
C PHE A 165 -4.29 -11.24 2.37
N VAL A 166 -3.28 -10.88 1.57
CA VAL A 166 -1.89 -11.30 1.78
C VAL A 166 -0.97 -10.08 1.85
N GLY A 167 0.10 -10.14 2.65
CA GLY A 167 0.93 -8.96 2.87
C GLY A 167 2.20 -9.15 3.71
N GLY A 168 2.61 -8.06 4.37
CA GLY A 168 3.72 -8.01 5.32
C GLY A 168 3.29 -7.97 6.80
N PHE A 169 2.01 -8.20 7.07
CA PHE A 169 1.40 -8.12 8.40
C PHE A 169 1.47 -9.41 9.21
N THR A 170 1.45 -9.25 10.53
CA THR A 170 1.42 -10.35 11.52
C THR A 170 0.24 -10.28 12.47
N ASP A 171 -0.65 -9.30 12.26
CA ASP A 171 -1.87 -9.08 13.04
C ASP A 171 -2.95 -8.43 12.15
N PHE A 172 -4.21 -8.69 12.49
CA PHE A 172 -5.41 -8.08 11.91
C PHE A 172 -6.41 -7.85 13.05
N ASP A 173 -6.90 -6.62 13.19
CA ASP A 173 -7.84 -6.18 14.23
C ASP A 173 -7.44 -6.57 15.69
N LYS A 174 -6.13 -6.66 15.99
CA LYS A 174 -5.61 -7.14 17.28
C LYS A 174 -6.04 -8.57 17.63
N GLY A 175 -6.41 -9.36 16.62
CA GLY A 175 -6.92 -10.71 16.75
C GLY A 175 -5.85 -11.81 16.76
N ALA A 176 -4.58 -11.51 16.48
CA ALA A 176 -3.51 -12.50 16.52
C ALA A 176 -3.17 -12.89 17.96
N THR A 177 -2.96 -14.20 18.19
CA THR A 177 -2.53 -14.74 19.49
C THR A 177 -1.48 -15.83 19.30
N THR A 178 -0.77 -16.22 20.35
CA THR A 178 0.20 -17.33 20.29
C THR A 178 -0.43 -18.67 19.88
N LYS A 179 -1.74 -18.87 20.12
CA LYS A 179 -2.51 -20.06 19.70
C LYS A 179 -3.14 -19.92 18.30
N LYS A 180 -3.31 -18.68 17.82
CA LYS A 180 -3.88 -18.35 16.50
C LYS A 180 -3.06 -17.20 15.88
N PRO A 181 -1.82 -17.47 15.43
CA PRO A 181 -0.98 -16.45 14.82
C PRO A 181 -1.51 -16.09 13.43
N ILE A 182 -1.37 -14.82 13.05
CA ILE A 182 -1.64 -14.35 11.69
C ILE A 182 -0.28 -14.26 10.99
N ASN A 183 -0.08 -15.08 9.98
CA ASN A 183 1.22 -15.24 9.30
C ASN A 183 1.11 -14.77 7.85
N TYR A 184 1.04 -13.45 7.65
CA TYR A 184 1.00 -12.82 6.31
C TYR A 184 -0.22 -13.11 5.44
N ILE A 185 -1.22 -13.84 5.98
CA ILE A 185 -2.49 -14.19 5.33
C ILE A 185 -3.61 -14.02 6.36
N VAL A 186 -4.72 -13.41 5.96
CA VAL A 186 -5.97 -13.39 6.74
C VAL A 186 -7.17 -13.54 5.81
N SER A 187 -8.24 -14.20 6.28
CA SER A 187 -9.53 -14.29 5.58
C SER A 187 -10.57 -13.44 6.31
N THR A 188 -11.46 -12.78 5.56
CA THR A 188 -12.57 -12.00 6.11
C THR A 188 -13.87 -12.26 5.36
N THR A 189 -14.99 -11.97 6.00
CA THR A 189 -16.28 -11.76 5.31
C THR A 189 -16.20 -10.56 4.35
N SER A 190 -17.23 -10.43 3.50
CA SER A 190 -17.42 -9.26 2.61
C SER A 190 -17.52 -7.92 3.34
N ASP A 191 -17.90 -7.92 4.62
CA ASP A 191 -17.96 -6.74 5.50
C ASP A 191 -16.70 -6.51 6.34
N GLY A 192 -15.62 -7.29 6.14
CA GLY A 192 -14.34 -7.11 6.81
C GLY A 192 -14.17 -7.81 8.16
N THR A 193 -15.17 -8.58 8.61
CA THR A 193 -15.07 -9.39 9.84
C THR A 193 -14.07 -10.54 9.65
N TYR A 194 -13.10 -10.67 10.56
CA TYR A 194 -12.09 -11.74 10.54
C TYR A 194 -12.70 -13.15 10.63
N LEU A 195 -12.24 -14.04 9.74
CA LEU A 195 -12.60 -15.47 9.69
C LEU A 195 -11.39 -16.36 10.07
N PRO A 196 -11.40 -17.00 11.25
CA PRO A 196 -10.25 -17.76 11.77
C PRO A 196 -10.14 -19.19 11.20
N SER A 197 -10.80 -19.52 10.09
CA SER A 197 -10.85 -20.88 9.51
C SER A 197 -9.67 -21.22 8.59
N PHE A 198 -8.85 -20.25 8.20
CA PHE A 198 -7.73 -20.45 7.27
C PHE A 198 -6.48 -20.98 8.02
N SER A 199 -6.23 -22.28 7.89
CA SER A 199 -5.29 -23.08 8.67
C SER A 199 -3.84 -23.01 8.16
N THR A 200 -3.22 -21.83 8.25
CA THR A 200 -1.83 -21.61 7.78
C THR A 200 -0.75 -22.33 8.61
N GLY A 201 -1.08 -22.78 9.82
CA GLY A 201 -0.10 -23.29 10.79
C GLY A 201 0.82 -22.17 11.25
N ALA A 202 2.14 -22.36 11.12
CA ALA A 202 3.11 -21.29 11.30
C ALA A 202 3.31 -20.37 10.07
N GLY A 203 2.59 -20.63 8.96
CA GLY A 203 2.62 -19.83 7.73
C GLY A 203 4.01 -19.65 7.11
N ALA A 204 4.14 -18.67 6.22
CA ALA A 204 5.42 -18.31 5.63
C ALA A 204 6.36 -17.69 6.67
N ASN A 205 7.67 -17.91 6.57
CA ASN A 205 8.67 -17.24 7.43
C ASN A 205 9.05 -15.83 6.95
N GLY A 206 8.29 -15.27 6.00
CA GLY A 206 8.53 -13.97 5.37
C GLY A 206 7.29 -13.51 4.59
N THR A 207 7.36 -12.30 4.03
CA THR A 207 6.18 -11.60 3.48
C THR A 207 5.61 -12.29 2.24
N LEU A 208 4.30 -12.17 2.07
CA LEU A 208 3.59 -12.63 0.87
C LEU A 208 3.19 -11.43 0.02
N ALA A 209 3.51 -11.48 -1.27
CA ALA A 209 3.21 -10.45 -2.24
C ALA A 209 1.99 -10.81 -3.10
N SER A 210 1.77 -12.10 -3.37
CA SER A 210 0.68 -12.53 -4.24
C SER A 210 0.09 -13.90 -3.87
N MET A 211 -1.20 -14.07 -4.15
CA MET A 211 -1.94 -15.33 -4.05
C MET A 211 -2.90 -15.46 -5.24
N VAL A 212 -3.04 -16.68 -5.76
CA VAL A 212 -4.02 -17.03 -6.79
C VAL A 212 -4.69 -18.37 -6.47
N LYS A 213 -6.01 -18.45 -6.66
CA LYS A 213 -6.78 -19.70 -6.55
C LYS A 213 -6.66 -20.51 -7.84
N LEU A 214 -6.37 -21.79 -7.71
CA LEU A 214 -6.29 -22.76 -8.81
C LEU A 214 -7.66 -23.37 -9.13
N PRO A 215 -7.88 -23.92 -10.34
CA PRO A 215 -9.15 -24.55 -10.73
C PRO A 215 -9.60 -25.66 -9.77
N ASN A 216 -8.66 -26.42 -9.21
CA ASN A 216 -8.93 -27.49 -8.22
C ASN A 216 -9.22 -26.98 -6.79
N GLY A 217 -9.32 -25.67 -6.59
CA GLY A 217 -9.61 -25.06 -5.29
C GLY A 217 -8.42 -24.89 -4.34
N GLN A 218 -7.23 -25.36 -4.71
CA GLN A 218 -5.97 -25.03 -4.01
C GLN A 218 -5.55 -23.59 -4.30
N PHE A 219 -4.52 -23.09 -3.62
CA PHE A 219 -3.95 -21.76 -3.84
C PHE A 219 -2.45 -21.84 -4.12
N MET A 220 -1.94 -21.02 -5.03
CA MET A 220 -0.51 -20.69 -5.07
C MET A 220 -0.26 -19.42 -4.28
N VAL A 221 0.84 -19.37 -3.52
CA VAL A 221 1.31 -18.18 -2.80
C VAL A 221 2.74 -17.83 -3.20
N GLY A 222 3.02 -16.54 -3.30
CA GLY A 222 4.30 -15.99 -3.72
C GLY A 222 4.72 -14.79 -2.88
N GLY A 223 6.02 -14.62 -2.68
CA GLY A 223 6.57 -13.53 -1.88
C GLY A 223 8.07 -13.67 -1.63
N SER A 224 8.50 -13.23 -0.45
CA SER A 224 9.89 -13.26 0.00
C SER A 224 10.01 -14.13 1.26
N PHE A 225 10.05 -15.45 1.07
CA PHE A 225 10.11 -16.45 2.14
C PHE A 225 10.94 -17.68 1.73
N THR A 226 11.46 -18.41 2.71
CA THR A 226 12.32 -19.61 2.55
C THR A 226 11.81 -20.85 3.30
N ALA A 227 10.65 -20.73 3.94
CA ALA A 227 9.93 -21.82 4.59
C ALA A 227 8.44 -21.50 4.68
N TYR A 228 7.60 -22.55 4.72
CA TYR A 228 6.17 -22.42 5.05
C TYR A 228 5.76 -23.51 6.05
N ASN A 229 5.00 -23.12 7.08
CA ASN A 229 4.63 -23.94 8.22
C ASN A 229 5.85 -24.66 8.85
N LYS A 230 6.94 -23.90 9.08
CA LYS A 230 8.28 -24.38 9.52
C LYS A 230 9.00 -25.35 8.56
N ARG A 231 8.37 -25.83 7.48
CA ARG A 231 9.02 -26.70 6.49
C ARG A 231 9.94 -25.87 5.60
N LYS A 232 11.21 -26.27 5.57
CA LYS A 232 12.24 -25.73 4.66
C LYS A 232 12.04 -26.31 3.24
N SER A 233 12.99 -26.05 2.35
CA SER A 233 12.98 -26.54 0.96
C SER A 233 11.84 -25.93 0.13
N ILE A 234 11.57 -24.65 0.38
CA ILE A 234 10.57 -23.83 -0.28
C ILE A 234 11.23 -22.47 -0.49
N GLY A 235 11.18 -21.90 -1.69
CA GLY A 235 11.81 -20.60 -1.97
C GLY A 235 10.87 -19.70 -2.77
N GLY A 236 10.36 -18.63 -2.16
CA GLY A 236 9.56 -17.58 -2.79
C GLY A 236 8.18 -17.98 -3.33
N ILE A 237 7.89 -19.27 -3.54
CA ILE A 237 6.64 -19.79 -4.09
C ILE A 237 6.29 -21.16 -3.50
N THR A 238 5.00 -21.44 -3.23
CA THR A 238 4.50 -22.77 -2.87
C THR A 238 2.99 -22.91 -3.09
N ARG A 239 2.46 -24.14 -2.95
CA ARG A 239 1.04 -24.47 -3.04
C ARG A 239 0.42 -24.75 -1.66
N LEU A 240 -0.78 -24.25 -1.45
CA LEU A 240 -1.61 -24.47 -0.26
C LEU A 240 -2.90 -25.20 -0.65
N ASN A 241 -3.40 -26.01 0.26
CA ASN A 241 -4.74 -26.59 0.16
C ASN A 241 -5.83 -25.54 0.30
N SER A 242 -7.07 -25.89 -0.07
CA SER A 242 -8.25 -25.01 0.02
C SER A 242 -8.53 -24.47 1.44
N ASN A 243 -8.02 -25.14 2.48
CA ASN A 243 -8.09 -24.70 3.87
C ASN A 243 -6.89 -23.85 4.34
N GLY A 244 -5.92 -23.53 3.47
CA GLY A 244 -4.74 -22.73 3.80
C GLY A 244 -3.54 -23.50 4.36
N SER A 245 -3.68 -24.81 4.62
CA SER A 245 -2.56 -25.66 5.02
C SER A 245 -1.59 -25.88 3.84
N LEU A 246 -0.30 -26.10 4.13
CA LEU A 246 0.67 -26.42 3.08
C LEU A 246 0.29 -27.71 2.36
N ASP A 247 0.21 -27.67 1.04
CA ASP A 247 0.08 -28.90 0.25
C ASP A 247 1.39 -29.69 0.36
N SER A 248 1.31 -30.86 1.00
CA SER A 248 2.46 -31.61 1.49
C SER A 248 2.39 -33.04 1.00
N THR A 249 3.53 -33.61 0.62
CA THR A 249 3.67 -35.01 0.22
C THR A 249 4.77 -35.70 1.02
N ILE A 250 4.76 -37.03 1.05
CA ILE A 250 5.85 -37.85 1.59
C ILE A 250 6.71 -38.31 0.41
N VAL A 251 8.02 -38.16 0.54
CA VAL A 251 9.01 -38.60 -0.46
C VAL A 251 10.04 -39.51 0.19
N GLU A 252 10.55 -40.46 -0.58
CA GLU A 252 11.72 -41.25 -0.20
C GLU A 252 13.00 -40.39 -0.28
N VAL A 253 13.93 -40.62 0.65
CA VAL A 253 15.23 -39.94 0.75
C VAL A 253 16.32 -40.92 1.19
N VAL A 254 17.58 -40.61 0.87
CA VAL A 254 18.74 -41.40 1.25
C VAL A 254 18.87 -41.44 2.78
N ASN A 255 18.76 -42.65 3.35
CA ASN A 255 18.89 -42.89 4.77
C ASN A 255 20.35 -43.21 5.15
N LEU A 256 21.05 -42.23 5.75
CA LEU A 256 22.40 -42.40 6.29
C LEU A 256 22.42 -43.06 7.69
N THR A 257 21.25 -43.40 8.24
CA THR A 257 21.07 -44.02 9.56
C THR A 257 20.22 -45.29 9.42
N PRO A 258 20.77 -46.42 8.93
CA PRO A 258 19.97 -47.61 8.59
C PRO A 258 19.18 -48.22 9.76
N LEU A 259 19.65 -48.01 10.99
CA LEU A 259 18.97 -48.42 12.24
C LEU A 259 17.71 -47.58 12.55
N GLU A 260 17.47 -46.50 11.79
CA GLU A 260 16.31 -45.61 11.90
C GLU A 260 15.53 -45.59 10.57
N PRO A 261 14.71 -46.62 10.25
CA PRO A 261 13.99 -46.71 8.97
C PRO A 261 13.07 -45.52 8.67
N LYS A 262 12.60 -44.81 9.71
CA LYS A 262 11.81 -43.56 9.60
C LYS A 262 12.55 -42.41 8.91
N ASN A 263 13.87 -42.52 8.74
CA ASN A 263 14.71 -41.53 8.05
C ASN A 263 14.87 -41.82 6.54
N SER A 264 14.31 -42.91 6.03
CA SER A 264 14.16 -43.15 4.58
C SER A 264 13.05 -42.31 3.95
N TYR A 265 12.26 -41.56 4.74
CA TYR A 265 11.15 -40.74 4.26
C TYR A 265 11.16 -39.34 4.88
N ASP A 266 10.72 -38.36 4.11
CA ASP A 266 10.53 -36.98 4.57
C ASP A 266 9.21 -36.37 4.07
N THR A 267 8.66 -35.40 4.80
CA THR A 267 7.39 -34.71 4.48
C THR A 267 7.66 -33.30 4.00
N LEU A 268 7.50 -33.06 2.70
CA LEU A 268 7.91 -31.83 2.01
C LEU A 268 6.72 -31.20 1.27
N ALA A 269 6.91 -30.03 0.67
CA ALA A 269 5.89 -29.43 -0.19
C ALA A 269 5.66 -30.30 -1.44
N ALA A 270 4.39 -30.50 -1.83
CA ALA A 270 4.05 -31.25 -3.04
C ALA A 270 4.39 -30.48 -4.34
N PHE A 271 4.60 -29.16 -4.24
CA PHE A 271 5.07 -28.30 -5.32
C PHE A 271 6.60 -28.20 -5.27
N ASN A 272 7.30 -29.03 -6.05
CA ASN A 272 8.76 -29.08 -6.12
C ASN A 272 9.29 -28.02 -7.11
N GLY A 273 9.13 -26.75 -6.73
CA GLY A 273 9.62 -25.61 -7.50
C GLY A 273 9.87 -24.43 -6.59
N SER A 274 11.01 -23.76 -6.77
CA SER A 274 11.45 -22.64 -5.95
C SER A 274 12.10 -21.55 -6.79
N VAL A 275 12.22 -20.34 -6.22
CA VAL A 275 13.01 -19.24 -6.77
C VAL A 275 14.03 -18.70 -5.76
N THR A 276 15.18 -18.28 -6.27
CA THR A 276 16.17 -17.51 -5.49
C THR A 276 15.93 -16.02 -5.70
N GLY A 277 15.23 -15.40 -4.75
CA GLY A 277 14.78 -14.01 -4.79
C GLY A 277 13.36 -13.89 -4.27
N SER A 278 12.61 -12.87 -4.72
CA SER A 278 11.23 -12.65 -4.34
C SER A 278 10.26 -12.74 -5.54
N VAL A 279 9.10 -13.36 -5.31
CA VAL A 279 7.97 -13.30 -6.26
C VAL A 279 7.12 -12.09 -5.93
N ARG A 280 6.74 -11.33 -6.97
CA ARG A 280 5.92 -10.11 -6.90
C ARG A 280 4.47 -10.37 -7.33
N LYS A 281 4.26 -11.16 -8.38
CA LYS A 281 2.94 -11.63 -8.86
C LYS A 281 2.99 -13.11 -9.21
N ILE A 282 1.88 -13.81 -8.99
CA ILE A 282 1.63 -15.14 -9.56
C ILE A 282 0.37 -15.07 -10.42
N PHE A 283 0.44 -15.70 -11.59
CA PHE A 283 -0.71 -15.96 -12.45
C PHE A 283 -0.90 -17.46 -12.65
N SER A 284 -2.13 -17.87 -12.96
CA SER A 284 -2.49 -19.25 -13.33
C SER A 284 -3.12 -19.23 -14.71
N TYR A 285 -2.54 -19.96 -15.67
CA TYR A 285 -3.00 -20.01 -17.06
C TYR A 285 -2.75 -21.40 -17.64
N ASN A 286 -3.79 -22.04 -18.19
CA ASN A 286 -3.74 -23.40 -18.77
C ASN A 286 -2.99 -24.43 -17.90
N ASP A 287 -3.37 -24.52 -16.62
CA ASP A 287 -2.75 -25.35 -15.56
C ASP A 287 -1.24 -25.16 -15.37
N LYS A 288 -0.69 -24.04 -15.84
CA LYS A 288 0.65 -23.54 -15.54
C LYS A 288 0.59 -22.38 -14.56
N ILE A 289 1.65 -22.26 -13.77
CA ILE A 289 1.86 -21.15 -12.85
C ILE A 289 2.93 -20.24 -13.44
N ILE A 290 2.63 -18.96 -13.65
CA ILE A 290 3.62 -17.97 -14.11
C ILE A 290 3.98 -17.08 -12.93
N ALA A 291 5.27 -16.99 -12.61
CA ALA A 291 5.80 -16.17 -11.53
C ALA A 291 6.57 -14.99 -12.11
N VAL A 292 6.31 -13.79 -11.60
CA VAL A 292 7.01 -12.54 -11.95
C VAL A 292 7.60 -11.95 -10.67
N GLY A 293 8.84 -11.46 -10.69
CA GLY A 293 9.44 -10.79 -9.53
C GLY A 293 10.93 -10.46 -9.65
N SER A 294 11.59 -10.35 -8.50
CA SER A 294 13.02 -10.05 -8.38
C SER A 294 13.76 -11.32 -7.95
N PHE A 295 13.81 -12.29 -8.86
CA PHE A 295 14.55 -13.54 -8.72
C PHE A 295 15.47 -13.79 -9.92
N ASN A 296 16.52 -14.57 -9.69
CA ASN A 296 17.57 -14.85 -10.69
C ASN A 296 17.77 -16.34 -11.00
N ASN A 297 17.24 -17.24 -10.17
CA ASN A 297 17.30 -18.68 -10.39
C ASN A 297 15.95 -19.32 -10.08
N TYR A 298 15.60 -20.32 -10.89
CA TYR A 298 14.71 -21.41 -10.53
C TYR A 298 15.50 -22.49 -9.78
N GLY A 299 14.85 -23.19 -8.85
CA GLY A 299 15.44 -24.34 -8.16
C GLY A 299 14.48 -25.54 -8.04
N GLU A 300 14.98 -26.74 -8.40
CA GLU A 300 14.31 -28.04 -8.28
C GLU A 300 15.07 -28.93 -7.30
N TYR A 301 14.36 -29.60 -6.37
CA TYR A 301 14.98 -30.52 -5.42
C TYR A 301 15.00 -31.97 -5.94
N PHE A 302 16.14 -32.64 -5.77
CA PHE A 302 16.38 -34.03 -6.17
C PHE A 302 16.34 -34.92 -4.92
N TYR A 303 15.14 -35.33 -4.53
CA TYR A 303 14.91 -36.05 -3.26
C TYR A 303 15.56 -37.43 -3.24
N GLU A 304 15.67 -38.10 -4.39
CA GLU A 304 16.36 -39.38 -4.56
C GLU A 304 17.87 -39.31 -4.31
N ARG A 305 18.43 -38.10 -4.26
CA ARG A 305 19.84 -37.80 -3.93
C ARG A 305 20.00 -37.07 -2.61
N SER A 306 18.89 -36.75 -1.95
CA SER A 306 18.84 -35.96 -0.72
C SER A 306 18.77 -36.86 0.50
N THR A 307 19.16 -36.35 1.67
CA THR A 307 18.81 -36.95 2.96
C THR A 307 17.67 -36.16 3.62
N ARG A 308 17.24 -36.56 4.83
CA ARG A 308 16.28 -35.79 5.62
C ARG A 308 16.80 -34.38 5.95
N ASP A 309 18.06 -34.26 6.34
CA ASP A 309 18.63 -32.98 6.80
C ASP A 309 19.27 -32.15 5.68
N ASN A 310 19.79 -32.80 4.64
CA ASN A 310 20.49 -32.15 3.53
C ASN A 310 19.76 -32.41 2.20
N LYS A 311 19.24 -31.34 1.57
CA LYS A 311 18.55 -31.42 0.28
C LYS A 311 19.46 -31.03 -0.88
N VAL A 312 19.55 -31.90 -1.87
CA VAL A 312 20.19 -31.61 -3.15
C VAL A 312 19.22 -30.79 -4.00
N ILE A 313 19.70 -29.66 -4.51
CA ILE A 313 18.94 -28.73 -5.35
C ILE A 313 19.76 -28.42 -6.61
N GLY A 314 19.12 -28.50 -7.77
CA GLY A 314 19.66 -27.99 -9.02
C GLY A 314 19.10 -26.60 -9.30
N TYR A 315 19.96 -25.69 -9.77
CA TYR A 315 19.57 -24.33 -10.13
C TYR A 315 19.63 -24.12 -11.64
N THR A 316 18.60 -23.49 -12.18
CA THR A 316 18.55 -22.99 -13.56
C THR A 316 18.42 -21.48 -13.50
N LYS A 317 19.31 -20.74 -14.18
CA LYS A 317 19.20 -19.27 -14.21
C LYS A 317 17.92 -18.87 -14.92
N MET A 318 17.02 -18.25 -14.17
CA MET A 318 15.74 -17.74 -14.66
C MET A 318 15.55 -16.36 -14.04
N THR A 319 15.68 -15.32 -14.86
CA THR A 319 15.62 -13.93 -14.39
C THR A 319 14.23 -13.33 -14.61
N ASN A 320 13.69 -12.72 -13.55
CA ASN A 320 12.42 -12.00 -13.46
C ASN A 320 11.11 -12.75 -13.75
N VAL A 321 11.05 -13.61 -14.77
CA VAL A 321 9.82 -14.29 -15.19
C VAL A 321 10.10 -15.76 -15.51
N LEU A 322 9.25 -16.66 -15.02
CA LEU A 322 9.29 -18.08 -15.36
C LEU A 322 7.88 -18.70 -15.35
N ARG A 323 7.73 -19.84 -16.05
CA ARG A 323 6.52 -20.67 -16.02
C ARG A 323 6.84 -22.03 -15.41
N LEU A 324 5.99 -22.50 -14.51
CA LEU A 324 6.07 -23.79 -13.83
C LEU A 324 4.86 -24.64 -14.16
N LYS A 325 5.08 -25.96 -14.21
CA LYS A 325 4.03 -26.98 -14.26
C LYS A 325 3.36 -27.07 -12.88
N SER A 326 2.19 -27.69 -12.81
CA SER A 326 1.44 -27.86 -11.55
C SER A 326 2.21 -28.63 -10.46
N ASN A 327 3.25 -29.40 -10.78
CA ASN A 327 4.13 -30.08 -9.81
C ASN A 327 5.38 -29.27 -9.40
N GLY A 328 5.52 -28.02 -9.87
CA GLY A 328 6.67 -27.15 -9.58
C GLY A 328 7.84 -27.28 -10.55
N LYS A 329 7.84 -28.25 -11.47
CA LYS A 329 8.89 -28.38 -12.50
C LYS A 329 8.86 -27.20 -13.48
N LEU A 330 10.03 -26.73 -13.90
CA LEU A 330 10.18 -25.68 -14.92
C LEU A 330 9.49 -26.08 -16.23
N ASP A 331 8.85 -25.10 -16.87
CA ASP A 331 8.34 -25.20 -18.23
C ASP A 331 9.30 -24.47 -19.19
N SER A 332 10.27 -25.22 -19.72
CA SER A 332 11.31 -24.72 -20.65
C SER A 332 10.78 -24.32 -22.03
N THR A 333 9.45 -24.23 -22.22
CA THR A 333 8.80 -23.63 -23.40
C THR A 333 8.50 -22.14 -23.22
N TYR A 334 8.84 -21.55 -22.06
CA TYR A 334 8.52 -20.15 -21.74
C TYR A 334 9.72 -19.40 -21.16
N ASN A 335 10.06 -18.25 -21.76
CA ASN A 335 11.23 -17.43 -21.39
C ASN A 335 12.50 -18.26 -21.19
N PHE A 336 12.81 -19.18 -22.12
CA PHE A 336 13.93 -20.10 -22.02
C PHE A 336 14.71 -20.19 -23.33
N ASN A 337 16.04 -20.11 -23.24
CA ASN A 337 16.98 -20.24 -24.33
C ASN A 337 17.66 -21.62 -24.23
N THR A 338 17.34 -22.50 -25.18
CA THR A 338 17.84 -23.88 -25.23
C THR A 338 19.33 -23.98 -25.58
N ALA A 339 19.94 -22.96 -26.19
CA ALA A 339 21.37 -22.95 -26.49
C ALA A 339 22.22 -22.66 -25.23
N THR A 340 21.69 -21.93 -24.26
CA THR A 340 22.39 -21.58 -23.00
C THR A 340 21.87 -22.35 -21.78
N ASN A 341 20.72 -23.04 -21.90
CA ASN A 341 20.00 -23.69 -20.80
C ASN A 341 19.61 -22.72 -19.66
N MET A 342 19.25 -21.48 -20.02
CA MET A 342 18.90 -20.39 -19.09
C MET A 342 17.74 -19.57 -19.66
N SER A 343 17.16 -18.65 -18.90
CA SER A 343 16.24 -17.66 -19.46
C SER A 343 16.91 -16.73 -20.47
N TYR A 344 16.09 -16.02 -21.24
CA TYR A 344 16.54 -14.79 -21.90
C TYR A 344 16.96 -13.73 -20.86
N GLU A 345 17.59 -12.65 -21.32
CA GLU A 345 17.96 -11.54 -20.42
C GLU A 345 16.69 -10.87 -19.86
N GLY A 346 16.64 -10.70 -18.54
CA GLY A 346 15.52 -10.03 -17.88
C GLY A 346 15.55 -8.51 -18.03
N GLY A 347 14.84 -7.84 -17.12
CA GLY A 347 14.91 -6.38 -17.00
C GLY A 347 16.22 -5.95 -16.32
N ASN A 348 16.82 -4.85 -16.77
CA ASN A 348 17.97 -4.23 -16.09
C ASN A 348 17.60 -3.45 -14.81
N GLY A 349 16.41 -3.70 -14.25
CA GLY A 349 15.84 -3.04 -13.09
C GLY A 349 14.66 -3.82 -12.53
N ALA A 350 14.12 -3.38 -11.39
CA ALA A 350 13.01 -4.06 -10.72
C ALA A 350 11.72 -4.04 -11.55
N ILE A 351 10.96 -5.15 -11.53
CA ILE A 351 9.57 -5.17 -11.97
C ILE A 351 8.69 -4.76 -10.78
N ASN A 352 7.99 -3.63 -10.93
CA ASN A 352 7.19 -3.04 -9.86
C ASN A 352 5.78 -3.63 -9.84
N ASP A 353 5.19 -3.92 -11.00
CA ASP A 353 3.86 -4.52 -11.13
C ASP A 353 3.75 -5.32 -12.45
N ALA A 354 2.74 -6.16 -12.55
CA ALA A 354 2.45 -6.93 -13.76
C ALA A 354 0.97 -7.28 -13.87
N PHE A 355 0.49 -7.39 -15.10
CA PHE A 355 -0.88 -7.79 -15.43
C PHE A 355 -0.88 -8.87 -16.52
N MET A 356 -1.72 -9.90 -16.37
CA MET A 356 -1.92 -10.94 -17.39
C MET A 356 -3.26 -10.72 -18.11
N GLN A 357 -3.22 -10.58 -19.42
CA GLN A 357 -4.39 -10.49 -20.29
C GLN A 357 -5.08 -11.87 -20.41
N ALA A 358 -6.35 -11.87 -20.81
CA ALA A 358 -7.16 -13.09 -20.90
C ALA A 358 -6.62 -14.14 -21.91
N ASP A 359 -5.81 -13.69 -22.88
CA ASP A 359 -5.15 -14.54 -23.86
C ASP A 359 -3.83 -15.17 -23.38
N GLY A 360 -3.42 -14.88 -22.13
CA GLY A 360 -2.20 -15.40 -21.49
C GLY A 360 -0.99 -14.47 -21.57
N LYS A 361 -1.05 -13.40 -22.38
CA LYS A 361 0.05 -12.43 -22.49
C LYS A 361 0.23 -11.64 -21.20
N ILE A 362 1.47 -11.25 -20.88
CA ILE A 362 1.78 -10.55 -19.63
C ILE A 362 2.43 -9.20 -19.91
N ILE A 363 1.86 -8.13 -19.39
CA ILE A 363 2.47 -6.80 -19.38
C ILE A 363 3.24 -6.64 -18.07
N LEU A 364 4.49 -6.25 -18.18
CA LEU A 364 5.41 -5.95 -17.07
C LEU A 364 5.64 -4.45 -17.03
N VAL A 365 5.64 -3.87 -15.83
CA VAL A 365 6.02 -2.47 -15.62
C VAL A 365 7.00 -2.33 -14.46
N GLY A 366 7.92 -1.36 -14.52
CA GLY A 366 8.99 -1.31 -13.55
C GLY A 366 9.94 -0.13 -13.64
N SER A 367 11.13 -0.35 -13.08
CA SER A 367 12.28 0.58 -13.07
C SER A 367 13.39 0.11 -14.03
N PHE A 368 13.05 -0.67 -15.06
CA PHE A 368 13.95 -1.13 -16.12
C PHE A 368 13.85 -0.22 -17.35
N SER A 369 14.97 -0.02 -18.06
CA SER A 369 15.04 0.65 -19.37
C SER A 369 15.34 -0.32 -20.52
N ARG A 370 15.72 -1.56 -20.21
CA ARG A 370 15.94 -2.64 -21.18
C ARG A 370 15.32 -3.94 -20.68
N TYR A 371 14.84 -4.76 -21.60
CA TYR A 371 14.35 -6.12 -21.38
C TYR A 371 14.76 -7.00 -22.57
N ASN A 372 15.24 -8.22 -22.36
CA ASN A 372 15.76 -9.12 -23.41
C ASN A 372 16.66 -8.39 -24.43
N ALA A 373 17.72 -7.76 -23.93
CA ALA A 373 18.65 -6.86 -24.64
C ALA A 373 18.03 -5.65 -25.40
N THR A 374 16.71 -5.51 -25.46
CA THR A 374 15.98 -4.51 -26.24
C THR A 374 15.60 -3.32 -25.36
N THR A 375 15.53 -2.10 -25.93
CA THR A 375 15.00 -0.93 -25.20
C THR A 375 13.54 -1.17 -24.82
N ALA A 376 13.24 -1.04 -23.53
CA ALA A 376 11.92 -1.25 -22.96
C ALA A 376 11.72 -0.20 -21.86
N ASN A 377 11.14 0.94 -22.25
CA ASN A 377 11.09 2.15 -21.42
C ASN A 377 10.03 2.01 -20.32
N TYR A 378 10.40 1.26 -19.27
CA TYR A 378 9.62 1.00 -18.05
C TYR A 378 8.35 0.15 -18.23
N ILE A 379 8.03 -0.27 -19.46
CA ILE A 379 6.90 -1.14 -19.82
C ILE A 379 7.28 -2.08 -20.96
N VAL A 380 6.81 -3.33 -20.91
CA VAL A 380 6.93 -4.32 -22.00
C VAL A 380 5.79 -5.35 -21.92
N ARG A 381 5.30 -5.86 -23.06
CA ARG A 381 4.43 -7.05 -23.09
C ARG A 381 5.22 -8.28 -23.52
N LEU A 382 4.96 -9.40 -22.86
CA LEU A 382 5.42 -10.73 -23.22
C LEU A 382 4.28 -11.54 -23.85
N ASP A 383 4.62 -12.36 -24.84
CA ASP A 383 3.72 -13.32 -25.48
C ASP A 383 3.54 -14.61 -24.65
N ASN A 384 2.80 -15.58 -25.21
CA ASN A 384 2.56 -16.88 -24.56
C ASN A 384 3.78 -17.81 -24.53
N ASN A 385 4.91 -17.40 -25.13
CA ASN A 385 6.23 -18.04 -25.06
C ASN A 385 7.21 -17.27 -24.14
N GLY A 386 6.78 -16.16 -23.54
CA GLY A 386 7.58 -15.36 -22.62
C GLY A 386 8.65 -14.51 -23.30
N VAL A 387 8.54 -14.28 -24.61
CA VAL A 387 9.38 -13.33 -25.36
C VAL A 387 8.61 -12.02 -25.60
N ILE A 388 9.31 -10.95 -25.99
CA ILE A 388 8.67 -9.64 -26.21
C ILE A 388 7.65 -9.75 -27.34
N ASP A 389 6.42 -9.28 -27.08
CA ASP A 389 5.37 -9.15 -28.09
C ASP A 389 5.50 -7.80 -28.81
N PRO A 390 5.93 -7.78 -30.09
CA PRO A 390 6.13 -6.54 -30.85
C PRO A 390 4.81 -5.85 -31.23
N THR A 391 3.65 -6.47 -30.99
CA THR A 391 2.35 -5.86 -31.29
C THR A 391 1.90 -4.84 -30.24
N PHE A 392 2.60 -4.71 -29.10
CA PHE A 392 2.25 -3.77 -28.03
C PHE A 392 2.91 -2.38 -28.25
N GLN A 393 2.16 -1.44 -28.84
CA GLN A 393 2.65 -0.17 -29.38
C GLN A 393 2.77 0.96 -28.34
N VAL A 394 3.67 0.80 -27.36
CA VAL A 394 3.92 1.84 -26.35
C VAL A 394 4.69 3.07 -26.87
N GLY A 395 5.24 3.02 -28.08
CA GLY A 395 6.02 4.11 -28.69
C GLY A 395 7.38 4.31 -28.03
N THR A 396 7.78 5.56 -27.77
CA THR A 396 8.93 5.87 -26.92
C THR A 396 8.64 5.68 -25.42
N GLY A 397 7.40 5.40 -25.03
CA GLY A 397 7.04 5.00 -23.67
C GLY A 397 7.19 6.11 -22.63
N ALA A 398 7.42 5.72 -21.37
CA ALA A 398 7.57 6.63 -20.25
C ALA A 398 9.01 7.15 -20.09
N ASP A 399 9.17 8.38 -19.57
CA ASP A 399 10.49 8.98 -19.28
C ASP A 399 11.07 8.63 -17.89
N ALA A 400 10.30 7.94 -17.04
CA ALA A 400 10.77 7.39 -15.77
C ALA A 400 9.95 6.16 -15.33
N ALA A 401 10.34 5.56 -14.19
CA ALA A 401 9.79 4.32 -13.69
C ALA A 401 8.25 4.32 -13.54
N ILE A 402 7.64 3.23 -14.00
CA ILE A 402 6.21 2.94 -13.82
C ILE A 402 6.06 2.07 -12.57
N THR A 403 5.10 2.40 -11.71
CA THR A 403 4.88 1.72 -10.42
C THR A 403 3.70 0.76 -10.43
N ASN A 404 2.66 1.04 -11.20
CA ASN A 404 1.41 0.24 -11.25
C ASN A 404 0.84 0.15 -12.66
N ILE A 405 0.16 -0.96 -12.95
CA ILE A 405 -0.68 -1.14 -14.15
C ILE A 405 -2.02 -1.82 -13.78
N ARG A 406 -3.14 -1.18 -14.11
CA ARG A 406 -4.49 -1.69 -13.82
C ARG A 406 -5.32 -1.76 -15.11
N TYR A 407 -5.74 -2.96 -15.49
CA TYR A 407 -6.66 -3.16 -16.61
C TYR A 407 -8.12 -3.06 -16.15
N ASN A 408 -8.94 -2.37 -16.93
CA ASN A 408 -10.39 -2.36 -16.78
C ASN A 408 -11.02 -3.26 -17.85
N THR A 409 -11.73 -4.31 -17.43
CA THR A 409 -12.33 -5.30 -18.34
C THR A 409 -13.56 -4.79 -19.09
N ALA A 410 -14.24 -3.75 -18.60
CA ALA A 410 -15.41 -3.16 -19.24
C ALA A 410 -15.04 -2.21 -20.38
N THR A 411 -13.98 -1.40 -20.20
CA THR A 411 -13.48 -0.45 -21.22
C THR A 411 -12.38 -1.04 -22.10
N GLN A 412 -11.74 -2.14 -21.69
CA GLN A 412 -10.56 -2.75 -22.31
C GLN A 412 -9.34 -1.82 -22.36
N LYS A 413 -9.15 -1.01 -21.32
CA LYS A 413 -8.07 -0.03 -21.20
C LYS A 413 -7.20 -0.27 -19.97
N PHE A 414 -5.95 0.17 -20.03
CA PHE A 414 -5.02 0.16 -18.91
C PHE A 414 -4.88 1.57 -18.33
N MET A 415 -4.98 1.70 -17.01
CA MET A 415 -4.38 2.83 -16.30
C MET A 415 -2.94 2.48 -15.92
N VAL A 416 -2.01 3.34 -16.30
CA VAL A 416 -0.59 3.21 -16.02
C VAL A 416 -0.14 4.43 -15.22
N SER A 417 0.46 4.20 -14.05
CA SER A 417 0.94 5.28 -13.17
C SER A 417 2.34 5.04 -12.63
N GLY A 418 3.05 6.14 -12.34
CA GLY A 418 4.43 6.10 -11.86
C GLY A 418 5.07 7.48 -11.69
N ALA A 419 6.40 7.49 -11.69
CA ALA A 419 7.21 8.70 -11.49
C ALA A 419 7.49 9.49 -12.78
N PHE A 420 6.98 9.02 -13.92
CA PHE A 420 7.18 9.65 -15.23
C PHE A 420 6.46 11.00 -15.34
N LYS A 421 7.08 11.96 -16.03
CA LYS A 421 6.46 13.25 -16.35
C LYS A 421 5.86 13.22 -17.75
N ASN A 422 6.48 12.49 -18.67
CA ASN A 422 6.05 12.37 -20.05
C ASN A 422 5.81 10.91 -20.45
N PHE A 423 4.88 10.72 -21.38
CA PHE A 423 4.68 9.46 -22.09
C PHE A 423 4.60 9.77 -23.59
N ASN A 424 5.39 9.08 -24.43
CA ASN A 424 5.54 9.39 -25.85
C ASN A 424 5.89 10.86 -26.15
N GLY A 425 6.73 11.45 -25.31
CA GLY A 425 7.16 12.86 -25.41
C GLY A 425 6.06 13.90 -25.09
N LYS A 426 4.86 13.47 -24.68
CA LYS A 426 3.76 14.34 -24.23
C LYS A 426 3.69 14.38 -22.70
N PRO A 427 3.36 15.53 -22.08
CA PRO A 427 3.10 15.60 -20.65
C PRO A 427 1.98 14.64 -20.21
N ALA A 428 2.23 13.91 -19.13
CA ALA A 428 1.31 12.92 -18.56
C ALA A 428 1.23 12.96 -17.02
N ASN A 429 2.12 13.70 -16.33
CA ASN A 429 2.07 13.95 -14.89
C ASN A 429 1.88 12.68 -14.02
N GLY A 430 2.55 11.59 -14.41
CA GLY A 430 2.54 10.31 -13.69
C GLY A 430 1.30 9.43 -13.93
N LEU A 431 0.42 9.78 -14.88
CA LEU A 431 -0.77 9.00 -15.21
C LEU A 431 -1.10 9.03 -16.71
N VAL A 432 -1.24 7.86 -17.32
CA VAL A 432 -1.70 7.71 -18.71
C VAL A 432 -2.73 6.58 -18.83
N MET A 433 -3.66 6.72 -19.77
CA MET A 433 -4.58 5.66 -20.18
C MET A 433 -4.09 5.06 -21.50
N LEU A 434 -3.97 3.73 -21.57
CA LEU A 434 -3.57 2.99 -22.78
C LEU A 434 -4.71 2.10 -23.27
N ASN A 435 -4.83 1.96 -24.58
CA ASN A 435 -5.68 0.98 -25.23
C ASN A 435 -5.13 -0.46 -25.05
N ASN A 436 -5.91 -1.47 -25.41
CA ASN A 436 -5.53 -2.89 -25.28
C ASN A 436 -4.27 -3.29 -26.09
N ASP A 437 -3.89 -2.49 -27.09
CA ASP A 437 -2.68 -2.62 -27.90
C ASP A 437 -1.49 -1.83 -27.37
N GLY A 438 -1.62 -1.10 -26.25
CA GLY A 438 -0.56 -0.28 -25.65
C GLY A 438 -0.45 1.15 -26.19
N SER A 439 -1.22 1.51 -27.21
CA SER A 439 -1.28 2.89 -27.72
C SER A 439 -1.93 3.83 -26.70
N VAL A 440 -1.52 5.10 -26.66
CA VAL A 440 -2.08 6.09 -25.71
C VAL A 440 -3.46 6.54 -26.14
N ASP A 441 -4.45 6.37 -25.27
CA ASP A 441 -5.78 6.93 -25.45
C ASP A 441 -5.74 8.45 -25.26
N GLN A 442 -5.95 9.19 -26.36
CA GLN A 442 -5.94 10.65 -26.37
C GLN A 442 -7.20 11.29 -25.76
N SER A 443 -8.25 10.51 -25.44
CA SER A 443 -9.46 11.04 -24.81
C SER A 443 -9.29 11.35 -23.33
N PHE A 444 -8.29 10.74 -22.68
CA PHE A 444 -7.90 11.05 -21.30
C PHE A 444 -6.72 12.05 -21.30
N VAL A 445 -6.90 13.20 -20.67
CA VAL A 445 -5.84 14.21 -20.51
C VAL A 445 -5.69 14.58 -19.03
N MET A 446 -4.55 14.20 -18.45
CA MET A 446 -4.19 14.53 -17.07
C MET A 446 -3.89 16.03 -16.93
N GLY A 447 -4.58 16.71 -16.01
CA GLY A 447 -4.34 18.11 -15.63
C GLY A 447 -3.01 18.32 -14.90
N SER A 448 -2.72 19.55 -14.49
CA SER A 448 -1.51 19.85 -13.72
C SER A 448 -1.60 19.28 -12.30
N LEU A 449 -0.44 18.91 -11.74
CA LEU A 449 -0.32 18.29 -10.43
C LEU A 449 0.77 19.01 -9.63
N GLU A 450 0.47 19.40 -8.39
CA GLU A 450 1.42 20.09 -7.51
C GLU A 450 1.61 19.35 -6.18
N GLY A 451 2.73 19.62 -5.51
CA GLY A 451 3.04 19.13 -4.16
C GLY A 451 3.43 17.64 -4.04
N GLY A 452 3.36 16.87 -5.12
CA GLY A 452 3.71 15.44 -5.12
C GLY A 452 3.45 14.75 -6.45
N SER A 453 3.31 13.43 -6.41
CA SER A 453 3.12 12.58 -7.59
C SER A 453 1.94 11.63 -7.43
N VAL A 454 1.47 11.04 -8.54
CA VAL A 454 0.58 9.88 -8.51
C VAL A 454 1.34 8.68 -7.93
N GLY A 455 0.69 7.93 -7.06
CA GLY A 455 1.21 6.70 -6.45
C GLY A 455 0.47 5.43 -6.90
N PHE A 456 -0.84 5.54 -7.18
CA PHE A 456 -1.70 4.47 -7.69
C PHE A 456 -2.85 5.06 -8.52
N SER A 457 -3.34 4.31 -9.50
CA SER A 457 -4.50 4.69 -10.32
C SER A 457 -5.28 3.47 -10.81
N ALA A 458 -6.60 3.56 -10.89
CA ALA A 458 -7.43 2.55 -11.54
C ALA A 458 -8.71 3.15 -12.13
N GLN A 459 -9.09 2.72 -13.34
CA GLN A 459 -10.42 2.99 -13.88
C GLN A 459 -11.39 1.95 -13.33
N LEU A 460 -12.49 2.41 -12.75
CA LEU A 460 -13.58 1.60 -12.18
C LEU A 460 -14.56 1.17 -13.28
N SER A 461 -15.40 0.18 -13.00
CA SER A 461 -16.45 -0.30 -13.92
C SER A 461 -17.43 0.79 -14.39
N SER A 462 -17.57 1.89 -13.62
CA SER A 462 -18.35 3.08 -13.98
C SER A 462 -17.67 4.03 -14.98
N GLY A 463 -16.42 3.77 -15.37
CA GLY A 463 -15.59 4.66 -16.18
C GLY A 463 -14.86 5.76 -15.40
N LEU A 464 -15.28 6.04 -14.15
CA LEU A 464 -14.57 6.93 -13.22
C LEU A 464 -13.17 6.39 -12.92
N ILE A 465 -12.21 7.28 -12.66
CA ILE A 465 -10.82 6.93 -12.40
C ILE A 465 -10.47 7.34 -10.98
N LEU A 466 -10.14 6.37 -10.13
CA LEU A 466 -9.63 6.60 -8.79
C LEU A 466 -8.11 6.83 -8.86
N VAL A 467 -7.62 7.91 -8.26
CA VAL A 467 -6.19 8.26 -8.24
C VAL A 467 -5.77 8.60 -6.80
N THR A 468 -4.67 7.98 -6.34
CA THR A 468 -4.06 8.28 -5.03
C THR A 468 -2.58 8.61 -5.17
N GLY A 469 -2.03 9.43 -4.29
CA GLY A 469 -0.63 9.82 -4.33
C GLY A 469 -0.22 10.76 -3.20
N SER A 470 0.85 11.53 -3.41
CA SER A 470 1.38 12.53 -2.47
C SER A 470 1.07 13.97 -2.86
N PHE A 471 0.37 14.18 -3.98
CA PHE A 471 -0.01 15.50 -4.48
C PHE A 471 -0.87 16.30 -3.49
N THR A 472 -0.80 17.63 -3.57
CA THR A 472 -1.59 18.56 -2.74
C THR A 472 -2.59 19.38 -3.55
N LYS A 473 -2.40 19.50 -4.87
CA LYS A 473 -3.37 20.14 -5.78
C LYS A 473 -3.47 19.41 -7.12
N TYR A 474 -4.64 19.54 -7.74
CA TYR A 474 -4.90 19.15 -9.13
C TYR A 474 -5.55 20.32 -9.87
N ASN A 475 -4.91 20.80 -10.93
CA ASN A 475 -5.14 22.14 -11.47
C ASN A 475 -5.12 23.17 -10.34
N THR A 476 -6.18 23.98 -10.19
CA THR A 476 -6.31 24.97 -9.11
C THR A 476 -6.95 24.42 -7.83
N ALA A 477 -7.45 23.18 -7.83
CA ALA A 477 -8.21 22.61 -6.71
C ALA A 477 -7.29 21.91 -5.68
N VAL A 478 -7.53 22.17 -4.40
CA VAL A 478 -6.85 21.52 -3.26
C VAL A 478 -7.23 20.04 -3.23
N ARG A 479 -6.24 19.14 -3.37
CA ARG A 479 -6.44 17.68 -3.41
C ARG A 479 -5.28 17.00 -2.68
N GLN A 480 -5.50 16.63 -1.43
CA GLN A 480 -4.48 16.05 -0.55
C GLN A 480 -4.39 14.53 -0.72
N GLY A 481 -3.74 14.09 -1.79
CA GLY A 481 -3.36 12.69 -2.04
C GLY A 481 -4.48 11.76 -2.54
N PHE A 482 -5.71 12.22 -2.69
CA PHE A 482 -6.82 11.43 -3.25
C PHE A 482 -7.68 12.29 -4.19
N MET A 483 -8.09 11.71 -5.31
CA MET A 483 -9.10 12.28 -6.20
C MET A 483 -9.81 11.21 -7.03
N ILE A 484 -11.00 11.54 -7.53
CA ILE A 484 -11.73 10.78 -8.53
C ILE A 484 -11.93 11.65 -9.77
N LEU A 485 -11.52 11.15 -10.92
CA LEU A 485 -11.63 11.81 -12.21
C LEU A 485 -12.74 11.17 -13.06
N ASN A 486 -13.26 11.94 -14.00
CA ASN A 486 -14.01 11.44 -15.15
C ASN A 486 -13.05 10.77 -16.15
N SER A 487 -13.59 10.09 -17.17
CA SER A 487 -12.80 9.39 -18.19
C SER A 487 -11.92 10.30 -19.04
N ASP A 488 -12.21 11.61 -19.08
CA ASP A 488 -11.43 12.63 -19.78
C ASP A 488 -10.28 13.22 -18.95
N GLY A 489 -10.21 12.91 -17.65
CA GLY A 489 -9.25 13.47 -16.70
C GLY A 489 -9.75 14.68 -15.90
N THR A 490 -10.96 15.19 -16.15
CA THR A 490 -11.56 16.26 -15.32
C THR A 490 -11.99 15.72 -13.94
N LEU A 491 -12.10 16.58 -12.92
CA LEU A 491 -12.55 16.16 -11.58
C LEU A 491 -14.02 15.73 -11.61
N ALA A 492 -14.31 14.53 -11.11
CA ALA A 492 -15.69 14.03 -11.02
C ALA A 492 -16.49 14.81 -9.96
N ALA A 493 -17.61 15.41 -10.37
CA ALA A 493 -18.40 16.32 -9.53
C ALA A 493 -18.95 15.60 -8.28
N GLY A 494 -18.72 16.21 -7.11
CA GLY A 494 -19.16 15.67 -5.81
C GLY A 494 -18.35 14.47 -5.28
N TYR A 495 -17.39 13.91 -6.02
CA TYR A 495 -16.56 12.79 -5.54
C TYR A 495 -15.28 13.21 -4.83
N ASN A 496 -14.99 14.51 -4.76
CA ASN A 496 -13.68 15.05 -4.38
C ASN A 496 -13.71 15.89 -3.09
N ASN A 497 -14.72 15.67 -2.25
CA ASN A 497 -14.92 16.40 -0.99
C ASN A 497 -14.20 15.77 0.22
N THR A 498 -13.56 14.60 0.06
CA THR A 498 -12.80 13.93 1.12
C THR A 498 -11.56 14.72 1.52
N GLY A 499 -11.23 14.73 2.81
CA GLY A 499 -9.98 15.28 3.32
C GLY A 499 -8.75 14.43 3.01
N MET A 500 -7.66 14.68 3.72
CA MET A 500 -6.33 14.11 3.48
C MET A 500 -6.34 12.58 3.40
N PHE A 501 -5.76 12.06 2.31
CA PHE A 501 -5.26 10.70 2.20
C PHE A 501 -3.76 10.66 2.51
N GLN A 502 -3.32 9.61 3.20
CA GLN A 502 -1.91 9.38 3.46
C GLN A 502 -1.59 7.89 3.35
N GLY A 503 -0.66 7.56 2.46
CA GLY A 503 -0.15 6.20 2.29
C GLY A 503 0.11 5.82 0.84
N VAL A 504 0.21 4.51 0.60
CA VAL A 504 0.39 3.91 -0.72
C VAL A 504 -0.62 2.77 -0.87
N VAL A 505 -1.53 2.89 -1.85
CA VAL A 505 -2.40 1.79 -2.25
C VAL A 505 -1.58 0.74 -3.00
N SER A 506 -1.77 -0.53 -2.66
CA SER A 506 -1.13 -1.68 -3.35
C SER A 506 -2.13 -2.47 -4.19
N ASP A 507 -3.40 -2.49 -3.80
CA ASP A 507 -4.46 -3.16 -4.54
C ASP A 507 -5.84 -2.55 -4.25
N ILE A 508 -6.77 -2.71 -5.19
CA ILE A 508 -8.18 -2.33 -5.02
C ILE A 508 -9.11 -3.41 -5.53
N TYR A 509 -10.34 -3.46 -4.99
CA TYR A 509 -11.42 -4.31 -5.48
C TYR A 509 -12.77 -3.58 -5.44
N GLU A 510 -13.50 -3.61 -6.56
CA GLU A 510 -14.87 -3.06 -6.64
C GLU A 510 -15.88 -3.97 -5.95
N THR A 511 -16.72 -3.38 -5.12
CA THR A 511 -17.68 -4.07 -4.24
C THR A 511 -18.91 -3.18 -4.03
N LYS A 512 -19.75 -3.51 -3.04
CA LYS A 512 -20.93 -2.70 -2.67
C LYS A 512 -20.95 -2.44 -1.16
N SER A 513 -21.55 -1.32 -0.76
CA SER A 513 -21.91 -1.06 0.64
C SER A 513 -23.10 -1.92 1.06
N ALA A 514 -23.43 -1.94 2.36
CA ALA A 514 -24.63 -2.63 2.85
C ALA A 514 -25.95 -2.10 2.25
N LEU A 515 -25.96 -0.86 1.71
CA LEU A 515 -27.09 -0.25 1.01
C LEU A 515 -27.07 -0.50 -0.50
N GLY A 516 -26.15 -1.33 -1.00
CA GLY A 516 -26.04 -1.68 -2.42
C GLY A 516 -25.36 -0.65 -3.31
N PHE A 517 -24.97 0.52 -2.78
CA PHE A 517 -24.20 1.52 -3.54
C PHE A 517 -22.84 0.96 -3.96
N PRO A 518 -22.30 1.36 -5.13
CA PRO A 518 -20.93 1.04 -5.53
C PRO A 518 -19.93 1.45 -4.44
N ALA A 519 -18.91 0.63 -4.24
CA ALA A 519 -17.84 0.91 -3.30
C ALA A 519 -16.51 0.33 -3.81
N VAL A 520 -15.40 0.91 -3.37
CA VAL A 520 -14.05 0.39 -3.65
C VAL A 520 -13.40 0.03 -2.34
N LEU A 521 -13.00 -1.23 -2.18
CA LEU A 521 -12.11 -1.66 -1.13
C LEU A 521 -10.68 -1.36 -1.56
N MET A 522 -9.98 -0.50 -0.83
CA MET A 522 -8.56 -0.18 -1.05
C MET A 522 -7.72 -0.77 0.07
N VAL A 523 -6.57 -1.34 -0.28
CA VAL A 523 -5.58 -1.87 0.66
C VAL A 523 -4.17 -1.42 0.28
N GLY A 524 -3.26 -1.38 1.25
CA GLY A 524 -1.87 -1.04 0.98
C GLY A 524 -1.09 -0.78 2.27
N ASN A 525 -0.25 0.25 2.26
CA ASN A 525 0.31 0.87 3.46
C ASN A 525 -0.37 2.24 3.64
N ILE A 526 -1.57 2.23 4.22
CA ILE A 526 -2.48 3.38 4.26
C ILE A 526 -2.69 3.78 5.73
N SER A 527 -2.24 4.98 6.10
CA SER A 527 -2.38 5.52 7.46
C SER A 527 -3.60 6.42 7.63
N LYS A 528 -4.02 7.16 6.59
CA LYS A 528 -5.20 8.04 6.65
C LYS A 528 -6.04 8.05 5.37
N PHE A 529 -7.33 8.29 5.53
CA PHE A 529 -8.27 8.67 4.48
C PHE A 529 -9.34 9.59 5.09
N ASP A 530 -9.70 10.69 4.41
CA ASP A 530 -10.66 11.69 4.91
C ASP A 530 -10.31 12.18 6.33
N ASN A 531 -9.03 12.55 6.52
CA ASN A 531 -8.36 12.94 7.78
C ASN A 531 -8.29 11.86 8.90
N LYS A 532 -9.11 10.81 8.81
CA LYS A 532 -9.24 9.73 9.80
C LYS A 532 -8.14 8.70 9.62
N THR A 533 -7.60 8.21 10.73
CA THR A 533 -6.67 7.07 10.72
C THR A 533 -7.38 5.81 10.22
N VAL A 534 -6.74 5.07 9.31
CA VAL A 534 -7.25 3.80 8.78
C VAL A 534 -6.19 2.70 8.91
N GLY A 535 -6.64 1.45 8.95
CA GLY A 535 -5.83 0.28 9.31
C GLY A 535 -5.14 -0.41 8.15
N ASN A 536 -4.52 0.31 7.22
CA ASN A 536 -4.02 -0.22 5.93
C ASN A 536 -5.11 -0.77 4.97
N ILE A 537 -6.38 -0.62 5.35
CA ILE A 537 -7.57 -1.05 4.61
C ILE A 537 -8.69 -0.03 4.81
N VAL A 538 -9.37 0.34 3.73
CA VAL A 538 -10.53 1.24 3.76
C VAL A 538 -11.50 0.88 2.65
N ARG A 539 -12.80 0.80 2.95
CA ARG A 539 -13.85 0.69 1.94
C ARG A 539 -14.45 2.08 1.72
N VAL A 540 -14.43 2.58 0.49
CA VAL A 540 -14.95 3.90 0.11
C VAL A 540 -16.23 3.71 -0.68
N ILE A 541 -17.35 4.24 -0.18
CA ILE A 541 -18.63 4.27 -0.92
C ILE A 541 -18.53 5.35 -2.00
N LEU A 542 -19.06 5.03 -3.18
CA LEU A 542 -19.31 5.94 -4.29
C LEU A 542 -20.82 6.04 -4.50
N ARG A 543 -21.45 7.04 -3.90
CA ARG A 543 -22.88 7.32 -4.06
C ARG A 543 -23.19 7.77 -5.50
N PRO A 544 -24.41 7.52 -6.01
CA PRO A 544 -24.82 7.97 -7.35
C PRO A 544 -24.90 9.50 -7.48
#